data_AF-A0A7V8XDT8-F1
#
_entry.id   AF-A0A7V8XDT8-F1
#
_cell.length_a   1.000
_cell.length_b   1.000
_cell.length_c   1.000
_cell.angle_alpha   90.00
_cell.angle_beta   90.00
_cell.angle_gamma   90.00
#
_symmetry.space_group_name_H-M   'P 1'
#
loop_
_entity.id
_entity.type
_entity.pdbx_description
1 polymer ?
#
loop_
_entity_poly.entity_id
_entity_poly.type
_entity_poly.pdbx_seq_one_letter_code
_entity_poly.pdbx_strand_id
1 'polypeptide(L)' 'MKRLQIMIEEELDDALELKAREEQTSKAALIRRFVALHVQPLPPIEEDPLWDVVGLVKGASGDSASVDDVVYGSRR' A
#
# COMPACT_ATOMS: atom_id res chain seq x y z
N MET A 1 15.87 -18.48 -6.05
CA MET A 1 15.95 -17.36 -7.01
C MET A 1 15.69 -17.89 -8.41
N LYS A 2 14.75 -17.30 -9.16
CA LYS A 2 14.52 -17.62 -10.59
C LYS A 2 15.03 -16.45 -11.43
N ARG A 3 15.64 -16.71 -12.58
CA ARG A 3 16.12 -15.67 -13.51
C ARG A 3 14.92 -15.08 -14.25
N LEU A 4 14.77 -13.76 -14.19
CA LEU A 4 13.75 -13.00 -14.90
C LEU A 4 14.44 -12.07 -15.90
N GLN A 5 13.96 -12.05 -17.13
CA GLN A 5 14.36 -11.09 -18.16
C GLN A 5 13.11 -10.29 -18.56
N ILE A 6 13.22 -8.96 -18.52
CA ILE A 6 12.16 -8.02 -18.89
C ILE A 6 12.78 -6.97 -19.80
N MET A 7 11.99 -6.43 -20.73
CA MET A 7 12.34 -5.20 -21.42
C MET A 7 11.62 -4.05 -20.73
N ILE A 8 12.33 -2.95 -20.53
CA ILE A 8 11.80 -1.69 -20.01
C ILE A 8 12.33 -0.56 -20.88
N GLU A 9 11.63 0.56 -20.89
CA GLU A 9 12.08 1.76 -21.59
C GLU A 9 13.40 2.28 -20.98
N GLU A 10 14.22 2.92 -21.82
CA GLU A 10 15.55 3.42 -21.43
C GLU A 10 15.44 4.45 -20.29
N GLU A 11 14.43 5.33 -20.35
CA GLU A 11 14.20 6.36 -19.34
C GLU A 11 13.87 5.75 -17.95
N LEU A 12 13.28 4.55 -17.93
CA LEU A 12 13.02 3.83 -16.69
C LEU A 12 14.30 3.22 -16.12
N ASP A 13 15.21 2.70 -16.95
CA ASP A 13 16.50 2.19 -16.47
C ASP A 13 17.39 3.31 -15.91
N ASP A 14 17.36 4.49 -16.53
CA ASP A 14 18.04 5.69 -16.05
C ASP A 14 17.50 6.16 -14.70
N ALA A 15 16.16 6.22 -14.57
CA ALA A 15 15.51 6.58 -13.31
C ALA A 15 15.82 5.55 -12.20
N LEU A 16 15.84 4.26 -12.53
CA LEU A 16 16.26 3.20 -11.61
C LEU A 16 17.72 3.35 -11.18
N GLU A 17 18.61 3.76 -12.09
CA GLU A 17 20.01 3.98 -11.78
C GLU A 17 20.21 5.14 -10.81
N LEU A 18 19.56 6.28 -11.09
CA LEU A 18 19.63 7.45 -10.22
C LEU A 18 19.16 7.09 -8.81
N LYS A 19 18.01 6.42 -8.72
CA LYS A 19 17.45 6.04 -7.42
C LYS A 19 18.28 5.00 -6.68
N ALA A 20 18.88 4.06 -7.39
CA ALA A 20 19.80 3.09 -6.80
C ALA A 20 21.04 3.77 -6.20
N ARG A 21 21.57 4.81 -6.87
CA ARG A 21 22.68 5.61 -6.34
C ARG A 21 22.28 6.42 -5.11
N GLU A 22 21.11 7.06 -5.13
CA GLU A 22 20.57 7.81 -3.99
C GLU A 22 20.33 6.91 -2.76
N GLU A 23 19.76 5.72 -2.95
CA GLU A 23 19.49 4.75 -1.88
C GLU A 23 20.73 3.86 -1.54
N GLN A 24 21.89 4.12 -2.16
CA GLN A 24 23.12 3.33 -2.02
C GLN A 24 22.91 1.82 -2.12
N THR A 25 22.07 1.41 -3.08
CA THR A 25 21.68 0.01 -3.29
C THR A 25 21.89 -0.40 -4.75
N SER A 26 21.71 -1.68 -5.05
CA SER A 26 21.78 -2.17 -6.43
C SER A 26 20.45 -1.95 -7.16
N LYS A 27 20.49 -1.67 -8.47
CA LYS A 27 19.28 -1.62 -9.32
C LYS A 27 18.42 -2.88 -9.11
N ALA A 28 19.05 -4.05 -9.07
CA ALA A 28 18.35 -5.32 -8.87
C ALA A 28 17.66 -5.44 -7.50
N ALA A 29 18.24 -4.88 -6.44
CA ALA A 29 17.59 -4.84 -5.12
C ALA A 29 16.36 -3.92 -5.14
N LEU A 30 16.47 -2.78 -5.81
CA LEU A 30 15.38 -1.82 -5.96
C LEU A 30 14.22 -2.40 -6.78
N ILE A 31 14.52 -3.07 -7.91
CA ILE A 31 13.52 -3.80 -8.72
C ILE A 31 12.82 -4.86 -7.89
N ARG A 32 13.57 -5.71 -7.16
CA ARG A 32 12.97 -6.73 -6.29
C ARG A 32 12.05 -6.13 -5.24
N ARG A 33 12.45 -5.00 -4.62
CA ARG A 33 11.63 -4.29 -3.64
C ARG A 33 10.33 -3.77 -4.26
N PHE A 34 10.38 -3.15 -5.43
CA PHE A 34 9.17 -2.64 -6.09
C PHE A 34 8.24 -3.75 -6.55
N VAL A 35 8.77 -4.83 -7.10
CA VAL A 35 7.97 -6.02 -7.44
C VAL A 35 7.33 -6.60 -6.18
N ALA A 36 8.07 -6.71 -5.08
CA ALA A 36 7.53 -7.19 -3.81
C ALA A 36 6.39 -6.31 -3.28
N LEU A 37 6.50 -4.98 -3.40
CA LEU A 37 5.46 -4.07 -2.93
C LEU A 37 4.15 -4.16 -3.71
N HIS A 38 4.19 -4.51 -5.00
CA HIS A 38 3.01 -4.46 -5.87
C HIS A 38 2.44 -5.83 -6.24
N VAL A 39 3.24 -6.90 -6.11
CA VAL A 39 2.87 -8.25 -6.58
C VAL A 39 2.67 -9.21 -5.41
N GLN A 40 3.04 -8.84 -4.18
CA GLN A 40 2.75 -9.70 -3.05
C GLN A 40 1.23 -9.80 -2.83
N PRO A 41 0.70 -11.02 -2.64
CA PRO A 41 -0.67 -11.16 -2.21
C PRO A 41 -0.84 -10.42 -0.89
N LEU A 42 -1.99 -9.78 -0.70
CA LEU A 42 -2.34 -9.25 0.62
C LEU A 42 -2.24 -10.42 1.62
N PRO A 43 -1.67 -10.19 2.81
CA PRO A 43 -1.71 -11.19 3.86
C PRO A 43 -3.19 -11.56 4.14
N PRO A 44 -3.46 -12.77 4.66
CA PRO A 44 -4.76 -13.07 5.23
C PRO A 44 -5.23 -11.92 6.12
N ILE A 45 -6.52 -11.61 6.09
CA ILE A 45 -7.04 -10.43 6.80
C ILE A 45 -6.78 -10.53 8.31
N GLU A 46 -6.67 -11.76 8.83
CA GLU A 46 -6.33 -12.10 10.21
C GLU A 46 -4.90 -11.75 10.60
N GLU A 47 -4.00 -11.55 9.63
CA GLU A 47 -2.60 -11.15 9.82
C GLU A 47 -2.39 -9.63 9.63
N ASP A 48 -3.45 -8.87 9.32
CA ASP A 48 -3.39 -7.42 9.24
C ASP A 48 -3.18 -6.80 10.64
N PRO A 49 -2.18 -5.91 10.84
CA PRO A 49 -2.01 -5.21 12.12
C PRO A 49 -3.23 -4.43 12.61
N LEU A 50 -4.13 -4.05 11.69
CA LEU A 50 -5.39 -3.37 12.00
C LEU A 50 -6.53 -4.35 12.31
N TRP A 51 -6.33 -5.65 12.13
CA TRP A 51 -7.34 -6.67 12.42
C TRP A 51 -7.81 -6.63 13.88
N ASP A 52 -6.90 -6.41 14.81
CA ASP A 52 -7.21 -6.29 16.24
C ASP A 52 -8.08 -5.06 16.58
N VAL A 53 -8.16 -4.09 15.68
CA VAL A 53 -9.01 -2.90 15.82
C VAL A 53 -10.44 -3.18 15.33
N VAL A 54 -10.64 -4.20 14.49
CA VAL A 54 -11.96 -4.57 13.96
C VAL A 54 -12.84 -5.06 15.11
N GLY A 55 -13.91 -4.33 15.40
CA GLY A 55 -14.81 -4.64 16.51
C GLY A 55 -14.31 -4.22 17.90
N LEU A 56 -13.19 -3.48 17.99
CA LEU A 56 -12.69 -2.90 19.23
C LEU A 56 -13.73 -1.99 19.90
N VAL A 57 -14.50 -1.28 19.08
CA VAL A 57 -15.66 -0.50 19.51
C VAL A 57 -16.92 -1.22 19.05
N LYS A 58 -17.71 -1.71 20.01
CA LYS A 58 -19.06 -2.19 19.73
C LYS A 58 -19.99 -0.99 19.62
N GLY A 59 -20.37 -0.63 18.40
CA GLY A 59 -21.48 0.28 18.13
C GLY A 59 -22.79 -0.47 17.95
N ALA A 60 -23.88 0.06 18.48
CA ALA A 60 -25.23 -0.29 18.08
C ALA A 60 -25.65 0.50 16.83
N SER A 61 -26.68 0.01 16.14
CA SER A 61 -27.30 0.77 15.05
C SER A 61 -27.80 2.12 15.60
N GLY A 62 -27.20 3.23 15.14
CA GLY A 62 -27.51 4.58 15.60
C GLY A 62 -26.42 5.28 16.42
N ASP A 63 -25.35 4.59 16.81
CA ASP A 63 -24.22 5.21 17.53
C ASP A 63 -23.32 6.07 16.63
N SER A 64 -23.45 5.91 15.31
CA SER A 64 -22.77 6.72 14.32
C SER A 64 -23.65 7.89 13.91
N ALA A 65 -23.06 9.10 13.88
CA ALA A 65 -23.69 10.22 13.21
C ALA A 65 -23.80 9.93 11.71
N SER A 66 -24.90 10.40 11.09
CA SER A 66 -25.03 10.39 9.63
C SER A 66 -23.89 11.19 9.01
N VAL A 67 -23.31 10.66 7.93
CA VAL A 67 -22.29 11.37 7.15
C VAL A 67 -22.82 12.73 6.71
N ASP A 68 -24.10 12.80 6.31
CA ASP A 68 -24.71 14.04 5.87
C ASP A 68 -24.82 15.08 6.99
N ASP A 69 -25.14 14.65 8.22
CA ASP A 69 -25.25 15.57 9.37
C ASP A 69 -23.89 16.12 9.79
N VAL A 70 -22.82 15.33 9.64
CA VAL A 70 -21.44 15.74 9.94
C VAL A 70 -20.88 16.65 8.86
N VAL A 71 -21.10 16.32 7.58
CA VAL A 71 -20.47 17.00 6.44
C VAL A 71 -21.26 18.23 6.01
N TYR A 72 -22.60 18.14 5.96
CA TYR A 72 -23.47 19.21 5.46
C TYR A 72 -24.20 19.96 6.57
N GLY A 73 -24.10 19.47 7.82
CA GLY A 73 -24.86 19.98 8.95
C GLY A 73 -26.27 19.40 8.99
N SER A 74 -26.83 19.28 10.20
CA SER A 74 -28.20 18.84 10.39
C SER A 74 -29.15 19.84 9.74
N ARG A 75 -29.97 19.37 8.79
CA ARG A 75 -31.03 20.20 8.20
C ARG A 75 -31.98 20.64 9.32
N ARG A 76 -31.91 21.92 9.63
CA ARG A 76 -32.92 22.64 10.42
C ARG A 76 -34.21 22.79 9.62
#